data_AF-A0A1H1II78-F1
#
_entry.id   AF-A0A1H1II78-F1
#
_cell.length_a   1.000
_cell.length_b   1.000
_cell.length_c   1.000
_cell.angle_alpha   90.00
_cell.angle_beta   90.00
_cell.angle_gamma   90.00
#
_symmetry.space_group_name_H-M   'P 1'
#
loop_
_entity.id
_entity.type
_entity.pdbx_description
1 polymer ?
#
loop_
_entity_poly.entity_id
_entity_poly.type
_entity_poly.pdbx_seq_one_letter_code
_entity_poly.pdbx_strand_id
1 'polypeptide(L)' 'MNAPTPIHSDPLLAEVFELLHPMELCQSREPFQWMASDALRKLSAYEAQSRAKTLDRLMKGN' A
#
# COMPACT_ATOMS: atom_id res chain seq x y z
N MET A 1 4.45 -22.13 -14.27
CA MET A 1 4.84 -20.72 -14.03
C MET A 1 4.59 -20.44 -12.57
N ASN A 2 5.64 -20.27 -11.76
CA ASN A 2 5.49 -19.91 -10.35
C ASN A 2 5.24 -18.41 -10.30
N ALA A 3 4.03 -17.99 -9.96
CA ALA A 3 3.78 -16.59 -9.65
C ALA A 3 4.67 -16.21 -8.45
N PRO A 4 5.42 -15.10 -8.52
CA PRO A 4 6.22 -14.65 -7.39
C PRO A 4 5.30 -14.50 -6.18
N THR A 5 5.73 -15.04 -5.05
CA THR A 5 5.02 -14.88 -3.78
C THR A 5 4.93 -13.38 -3.48
N PRO A 6 3.73 -12.82 -3.25
CA PRO A 6 3.59 -11.43 -2.88
C PRO A 6 4.43 -11.18 -1.63
N ILE A 7 5.38 -10.23 -1.70
CA ILE A 7 6.22 -9.84 -0.57
C ILE A 7 5.34 -9.32 0.58
N HIS A 8 4.18 -8.76 0.25
CA HIS A 8 3.19 -8.27 1.20
C HIS A 8 1.92 -9.11 1.17
N SER A 9 1.47 -9.57 2.35
CA SER A 9 0.19 -10.26 2.52
C SER A 9 -1.02 -9.33 2.41
N ASP A 10 -0.80 -8.01 2.53
CA ASP A 10 -1.84 -6.99 2.39
C ASP A 10 -1.85 -6.45 0.94
N PRO A 11 -2.99 -6.52 0.23
CA PRO A 11 -3.08 -6.08 -1.16
C PRO A 11 -2.77 -4.58 -1.33
N LEU A 12 -3.08 -3.73 -0.34
CA LEU A 12 -2.77 -2.29 -0.43
C LEU A 12 -1.27 -2.04 -0.38
N LEU A 13 -0.54 -2.79 0.45
CA LEU A 13 0.91 -2.68 0.53
C LEU A 13 1.60 -3.24 -0.73
N ALA A 14 1.06 -4.30 -1.32
CA ALA A 14 1.53 -4.81 -2.61
C ALA A 14 1.39 -3.75 -3.71
N GLU A 15 0.24 -3.08 -3.81
CA GLU A 15 0.04 -2.02 -4.80
C GLU A 15 0.94 -0.79 -4.56
N VAL A 16 1.25 -0.45 -3.30
CA VAL A 16 2.22 0.62 -2.99
C VAL A 16 3.62 0.24 -3.48
N PHE A 17 4.04 -1.01 -3.26
CA PHE A 17 5.35 -1.49 -3.73
C PHE A 17 5.47 -1.41 -5.25
N GLU A 18 4.42 -1.83 -5.97
CA GLU A 18 4.35 -1.73 -7.44
C GLU A 18 4.34 -0.29 -7.95
N LEU A 19 3.91 0.69 -7.16
CA LEU A 19 3.99 2.12 -7.53
C LEU A 19 5.38 2.71 -7.29
N LEU A 20 6.11 2.22 -6.27
CA LEU A 20 7.45 2.70 -5.97
C LEU A 20 8.49 2.27 -7.02
N HIS A 21 8.37 1.05 -7.56
CA HIS A 21 9.34 0.51 -8.51
C HIS A 21 9.44 1.34 -9.83
N PRO A 22 8.33 1.75 -10.47
CA PRO A 22 8.36 2.68 -11.59
C PRO A 22 8.81 4.09 -11.22
N MET A 23 8.56 4.55 -9.99
CA MET A 23 9.00 5.87 -9.53
C MET A 23 10.53 5.96 -9.43
N GLU A 24 11.21 4.89 -9.03
CA GLU A 24 12.68 4.82 -9.02
C GLU A 24 13.29 4.93 -10.44
N LEU A 25 12.52 4.54 -11.46
CA LEU A 25 12.95 4.52 -12.86
C LEU A 25 12.45 5.73 -13.67
N CYS A 26 11.51 6.51 -13.14
CA CYS A 26 10.88 7.61 -13.87
C CYS A 26 11.75 8.88 -13.86
N GLN A 27 12.11 9.37 -15.04
CA GLN A 27 12.87 10.62 -15.21
C GLN A 27 11.99 11.86 -15.41
N SER A 28 10.67 11.68 -15.60
CA SER A 28 9.72 12.78 -15.82
C SER A 28 8.90 13.07 -14.55
N ARG A 29 8.69 14.37 -14.29
CA ARG A 29 8.09 14.89 -13.05
C ARG A 29 6.60 14.58 -12.90
N GLU A 30 5.84 14.59 -14.01
CA GLU A 30 4.38 14.40 -13.96
C GLU A 30 3.96 12.97 -13.57
N PRO A 31 4.48 11.89 -14.20
CA PRO A 31 4.16 10.52 -13.77
C PRO A 31 4.55 10.26 -12.32
N PHE A 32 5.68 10.83 -11.87
CA PHE A 32 6.13 10.72 -10.49
C PHE A 32 5.12 11.31 -9.49
N GLN A 33 4.58 12.50 -9.76
CA GLN A 33 3.61 13.16 -8.86
C GLN A 33 2.31 12.36 -8.72
N TRP A 34 1.81 11.82 -9.84
CA TRP A 34 0.60 10.98 -9.82
C TRP A 34 0.84 9.67 -9.05
N MET A 35 1.93 8.96 -9.35
CA MET A 35 2.28 7.70 -8.66
C MET A 35 2.50 7.92 -7.16
N ALA A 36 3.20 9.00 -6.78
CA ALA A 36 3.41 9.37 -5.37
C ALA A 36 2.09 9.63 -4.65
N SER A 37 1.19 10.40 -5.27
CA SER A 37 -0.12 10.73 -4.69
C SER A 37 -0.98 9.48 -4.50
N ASP A 38 -0.95 8.56 -5.47
CA ASP A 38 -1.71 7.33 -5.41
C ASP A 38 -1.15 6.34 -4.37
N ALA A 39 0.18 6.27 -4.23
CA ALA A 39 0.84 5.49 -3.18
C ALA A 39 0.49 6.01 -1.77
N LEU A 40 0.50 7.33 -1.56
CA LEU A 40 0.12 7.96 -0.30
C LEU A 40 -1.34 7.69 0.07
N ARG A 41 -2.25 7.72 -0.91
CA ARG A 41 -3.66 7.40 -0.72
C ARG A 41 -3.85 5.95 -0.26
N LYS A 42 -3.13 5.01 -0.88
CA LYS A 42 -3.19 3.59 -0.51
C LYS A 42 -2.60 3.31 0.87
N LEU A 43 -1.49 3.96 1.23
CA LEU A 43 -0.93 3.89 2.58
C LEU A 43 -1.91 4.40 3.64
N SER A 44 -2.56 5.53 3.38
CA SER A 44 -3.57 6.11 4.28
C SER A 44 -4.76 5.15 4.48
N ALA A 45 -5.19 4.47 3.42
CA ALA A 45 -6.25 3.46 3.50
C ALA A 45 -5.81 2.24 4.32
N TYR A 46 -4.57 1.76 4.13
CA TYR A 46 -4.01 0.66 4.91
C TYR A 46 -3.94 0.99 6.40
N GLU A 47 -3.49 2.19 6.75
CA GLU A 47 -3.45 2.62 8.14
C GLU A 47 -4.85 2.70 8.77
N ALA A 48 -5.83 3.23 8.03
CA ALA A 48 -7.21 3.29 8.51
C ALA A 48 -7.78 1.88 8.77
N GLN A 49 -7.52 0.93 7.85
CA GLN A 49 -7.92 -0.46 8.04
C GLN A 49 -7.20 -1.10 9.23
N SER A 50 -5.91 -0.84 9.41
CA SER A 50 -5.11 -1.38 10.52
C SER A 50 -5.58 -0.85 11.87
N ARG A 51 -5.90 0.45 11.95
CA ARG A 51 -6.51 1.07 13.14
C ARG A 51 -7.89 0.48 13.44
N ALA A 52 -8.74 0.32 12.43
CA ALA A 52 -10.06 -0.28 12.61
C ALA A 52 -9.99 -1.75 13.08
N LYS A 53 -9.12 -2.58 12.48
CA LYS A 53 -8.87 -3.96 12.91
C LYS A 53 -8.34 -4.03 14.35
N THR A 54 -7.50 -3.09 14.74
CA THR A 54 -6.97 -3.01 16.11
C THR A 54 -8.08 -2.65 17.09
N LEU A 55 -8.91 -1.65 16.76
CA LEU A 55 -10.04 -1.24 17.59
C LEU A 55 -11.08 -2.37 17.75
N ASP A 56 -11.41 -3.10 16.67
CA ASP A 56 -12.34 -4.23 16.71
C ASP A 56 -11.85 -5.34 17.64
N ARG A 57 -10.54 -5.65 17.63
CA ARG A 57 -9.95 -6.62 18.56
C ARG A 57 -10.03 -6.17 20.02
N LEU A 58 -9.83 -4.88 20.28
CA LEU A 58 -9.93 -4.31 21.63
C LEU A 58 -11.37 -4.33 22.16
N MET A 59 -12.38 -4.13 21.29
CA MET A 59 -13.78 -4.15 21.69
C MET A 59 -14.38 -5.56 21.81
N LYS A 60 -13.84 -6.55 21.10
CA LYS A 60 -14.29 -7.96 21.16
C LYS A 60 -13.60 -8.79 22.25
N GLY A 61 -12.65 -8.20 22.98
CA GLY A 61 -11.98 -8.82 24.12
C GLY A 61 -12.58 -8.41 25.46
N ASN A 62 -13.77 -8.93 25.80
CA ASN A 62 -14.26 -9.11 27.17
C ASN A 62 -15.26 -10.26 27.24
#